data_AF-A0A7G9LER1-F1
#
_entry.id   AF-A0A7G9LER1-F1
#
_cell.length_a   1.000
_cell.length_b   1.000
_cell.length_c   1.000
_cell.angle_alpha   90.00
_cell.angle_beta   90.00
_cell.angle_gamma   90.00
#
_symmetry.space_group_name_H-M   'P 1'
#
loop_
_entity.id
_entity.type
_entity.pdbx_description
1 polymer ?
#
loop_
_entity_poly.entity_id
_entity_poly.type
_entity_poly.pdbx_seq_one_letter_code
_entity_poly.pdbx_strand_id
1 'polypeptide(L)'
;MTFIATTYRTFSGTKEILEIPKKKETQWIVYQDNEPKFFVDFYDLEKEANAMMNSLVLCTKRSMSEVLELINKKNNINLSVPKISRLGLSMKLKSEVRHLELETIPEKWLSYSL
;
A
#
# COMPACT_ATOMS: atom_id res chain seq x y z
N MET A 1 -7.38 -4.06 12.20
CA MET A 1 -8.39 -3.85 11.11
C MET A 1 -8.63 -5.17 10.38
N THR A 2 -9.75 -5.33 9.69
CA THR A 2 -10.07 -6.56 8.95
C THR A 2 -9.65 -6.42 7.49
N PHE A 3 -8.92 -7.40 6.99
CA PHE A 3 -8.44 -7.49 5.61
C PHE A 3 -8.82 -8.82 4.97
N ILE A 4 -8.73 -8.90 3.65
CA ILE A 4 -8.92 -10.14 2.89
C ILE A 4 -7.57 -10.54 2.32
N ALA A 5 -7.03 -11.68 2.75
CA ALA A 5 -5.86 -12.27 2.14
C ALA A 5 -6.32 -13.16 0.98
N THR A 6 -6.03 -12.76 -0.25
CA THR A 6 -6.38 -13.50 -1.47
C THR A 6 -5.12 -14.13 -2.06
N THR A 7 -5.14 -15.46 -2.25
CA THR A 7 -4.07 -16.18 -2.93
C THR A 7 -4.38 -16.29 -4.43
N TYR A 8 -3.45 -15.84 -5.26
CA TYR A 8 -3.51 -15.93 -6.70
C TYR A 8 -2.46 -16.91 -7.24
N ARG A 9 -2.83 -17.66 -8.28
CA ARG A 9 -1.87 -18.34 -9.17
C ARG A 9 -1.48 -17.39 -10.28
N THR A 10 -0.19 -17.16 -10.41
CA THR A 10 0.46 -16.35 -11.45
C THR A 10 1.37 -17.24 -12.29
N PHE A 11 1.94 -16.73 -13.38
CA PHE A 11 2.89 -17.48 -14.19
C PHE A 11 4.14 -17.90 -13.40
N SER A 12 4.60 -17.06 -12.47
CA SER A 12 5.80 -17.30 -11.65
C SER A 12 5.52 -18.09 -10.36
N GLY A 13 4.32 -18.63 -10.16
CA GLY A 13 3.94 -19.37 -8.95
C GLY A 13 2.73 -18.79 -8.26
N THR A 14 2.58 -19.06 -6.96
CA THR A 14 1.48 -18.51 -6.16
C THR A 14 1.91 -17.27 -5.40
N LYS A 15 0.99 -16.31 -5.26
CA LYS A 15 1.22 -15.07 -4.53
C LYS A 15 0.01 -14.73 -3.69
N GLU A 16 0.24 -14.42 -2.43
CA GLU A 16 -0.80 -13.90 -1.53
C GLU A 16 -0.77 -12.37 -1.53
N ILE A 17 -1.95 -11.76 -1.61
CA ILE A 17 -2.12 -10.31 -1.58
C ILE A 17 -3.18 -9.95 -0.55
N LEU A 18 -2.87 -8.92 0.23
CA LEU A 18 -3.77 -8.35 1.19
C LEU A 18 -4.62 -7.27 0.52
N GLU A 19 -5.93 -7.39 0.65
CA GLU A 19 -6.94 -6.53 0.06
C GLU A 19 -7.78 -5.86 1.16
N ILE A 20 -8.23 -4.63 0.88
CA ILE A 20 -9.11 -3.88 1.78
C ILE A 20 -10.56 -4.25 1.44
N PRO A 21 -11.36 -4.75 2.41
CA PRO A 21 -12.78 -4.99 2.19
C PRO A 21 -13.48 -3.66 1.87
N LYS A 22 -14.26 -3.60 0.78
CA LYS A 22 -14.94 -2.38 0.32
C LYS A 22 -13.97 -1.18 0.18
N LYS A 23 -12.82 -1.42 -0.45
CA LYS A 23 -11.74 -0.44 -0.68
C LYS A 23 -12.29 0.91 -1.21
N LYS A 24 -11.93 2.00 -0.55
CA LYS A 24 -12.07 3.37 -1.10
C LYS A 24 -10.84 3.76 -1.92
N GLU A 25 -10.99 4.71 -2.83
CA GLU A 25 -9.88 5.18 -3.69
C GLU A 25 -8.73 5.85 -2.90
N THR A 26 -9.03 6.41 -1.74
CA THR A 26 -8.04 7.03 -0.85
C THR A 26 -7.30 6.05 0.04
N GLN A 27 -7.70 4.78 0.03
CA GLN A 27 -7.17 3.76 0.92
C GLN A 27 -6.17 2.86 0.21
N TRP A 28 -5.02 2.66 0.85
CA TRP A 28 -3.92 1.90 0.29
C TRP A 28 -3.29 1.01 1.35
N ILE A 29 -2.92 -0.21 0.95
CA ILE A 29 -1.99 -1.05 1.70
C ILE A 29 -0.63 -0.85 1.03
N VAL A 30 0.36 -0.44 1.82
CA VAL A 30 1.73 -0.26 1.37
C VAL A 30 2.58 -1.39 1.94
N TYR A 31 3.31 -2.01 1.04
CA TYR A 31 4.21 -3.10 1.34
C TYR A 31 5.60 -2.53 1.58
N GLN A 32 6.29 -3.01 2.62
CA GLN A 32 7.72 -2.81 2.81
C GLN A 32 8.42 -4.13 2.54
N ASP A 33 9.44 -4.15 1.69
CA ASP A 33 10.23 -5.36 1.41
C ASP A 33 9.40 -6.57 0.92
N ASN A 34 8.33 -6.28 0.18
CA ASN A 34 7.32 -7.24 -0.32
C ASN A 34 6.37 -7.84 0.72
N GLU A 35 6.31 -7.27 1.93
CA GLU A 35 5.35 -7.65 2.97
C GLU A 35 4.38 -6.51 3.30
N PRO A 36 3.08 -6.78 3.50
CA PRO A 36 2.11 -5.75 3.89
C PRO A 36 2.48 -5.20 5.26
N LYS A 37 2.72 -3.89 5.35
CA LYS A 37 3.19 -3.28 6.60
C LYS A 37 2.42 -2.05 7.01
N PHE A 38 2.05 -1.20 6.03
CA PHE A 38 1.38 0.05 6.32
C PHE A 38 -0.01 0.12 5.72
N PHE A 39 -0.90 0.80 6.43
CA PHE A 39 -2.21 1.21 5.93
C PHE A 39 -2.28 2.73 5.89
N VAL A 40 -2.74 3.25 4.76
CA VAL A 40 -2.86 4.68 4.51
C VAL A 40 -4.29 4.98 4.06
N ASP A 41 -4.92 5.97 4.68
CA ASP A 41 -6.19 6.55 4.21
C ASP A 41 -6.02 8.07 4.15
N PHE A 42 -6.01 8.64 2.94
CA PHE A 42 -5.74 10.07 2.76
C PHE A 42 -6.78 10.99 3.42
N TYR A 43 -7.97 10.49 3.79
CA TYR A 43 -8.99 11.27 4.49
C TYR A 43 -9.04 11.02 6.00
N ASP A 44 -8.24 10.09 6.52
CA ASP A 44 -8.07 9.92 7.97
C ASP A 44 -7.05 10.96 8.48
N LEU A 45 -7.55 12.17 8.72
CA LEU A 45 -6.73 13.31 9.13
C LEU A 45 -6.35 13.29 10.62
N GLU A 46 -6.84 12.31 11.40
CA GLU A 46 -6.42 12.14 12.79
C GLU A 46 -4.95 11.74 12.90
N LYS A 47 -4.42 11.10 11.86
CA LYS A 47 -3.01 10.70 11.77
C LYS A 47 -2.25 11.67 10.88
N GLU A 48 -1.24 12.33 11.42
CA GLU A 48 -0.44 13.31 10.69
C GLU A 48 0.18 12.71 9.41
N ALA A 49 0.72 11.49 9.49
CA ALA A 49 1.24 10.77 8.32
C ALA A 49 0.22 10.66 7.16
N ASN A 50 -1.06 10.46 7.45
CA ASN A 50 -2.10 10.38 6.43
C ASN A 50 -2.40 11.75 5.80
N ALA A 51 -2.39 12.82 6.60
CA ALA A 51 -2.52 14.18 6.10
C ALA A 51 -1.32 14.58 5.21
N MET A 52 -0.10 14.19 5.59
CA MET A 52 1.08 14.37 4.74
C MET A 52 0.96 13.59 3.43
N MET A 53 0.52 12.33 3.47
CA MET A 53 0.27 11.52 2.28
C MET A 53 -0.82 12.10 1.38
N ASN A 54 -1.88 12.67 1.95
CA ASN A 54 -2.91 13.41 1.21
C ASN A 54 -2.27 14.53 0.39
N SER A 55 -1.43 15.37 1.02
CA SER A 55 -0.73 16.45 0.34
C SER A 55 0.18 15.91 -0.78
N LEU A 56 0.98 14.88 -0.47
CA LEU A 56 1.93 14.28 -1.42
C LEU A 56 1.26 13.61 -2.62
N VAL A 57 0.07 13.03 -2.47
CA VAL A 57 -0.62 12.29 -3.54
C VAL A 57 -1.70 13.15 -4.19
N LEU A 58 -2.70 13.59 -3.43
CA LEU A 58 -3.89 14.27 -3.95
C LEU A 58 -3.60 15.72 -4.33
N CYS A 59 -2.98 16.50 -3.44
CA CYS A 59 -2.75 17.93 -3.72
C CYS A 59 -1.75 18.15 -4.86
N THR A 60 -0.72 17.32 -4.97
CA THR A 60 0.26 17.40 -6.07
C THR A 60 -0.16 16.64 -7.33
N LYS A 61 -1.32 15.96 -7.32
CA LYS A 61 -1.84 15.13 -8.42
C LYS A 61 -0.86 14.04 -8.88
N ARG A 62 -0.10 13.46 -7.95
CA ARG A 62 0.81 12.34 -8.21
C ARG A 62 0.12 11.01 -7.95
N SER A 63 0.55 9.97 -8.64
CA SER A 63 0.13 8.61 -8.32
C SER A 63 0.79 8.12 -7.03
N MET A 64 0.14 7.17 -6.36
CA MET A 64 0.71 6.52 -5.17
C MET A 64 2.07 5.86 -5.48
N SER A 65 2.24 5.31 -6.68
CA SER A 65 3.51 4.66 -7.06
C SER A 65 4.66 5.67 -7.18
N GLU A 66 4.42 6.83 -7.78
CA GLU A 66 5.43 7.90 -7.91
C GLU A 66 5.83 8.45 -6.53
N VAL A 67 4.87 8.66 -5.64
CA VAL A 67 5.15 9.14 -4.27
C VAL A 67 5.99 8.12 -3.50
N LEU A 68 5.66 6.82 -3.57
CA LEU A 68 6.47 5.79 -2.93
C LEU A 68 7.89 5.72 -3.51
N GLU A 69 8.07 5.92 -4.81
CA GLU A 69 9.40 5.95 -5.43
C GLU A 69 10.26 7.12 -4.91
N LEU A 70 9.66 8.30 -4.75
CA LEU A 70 10.33 9.46 -4.14
C LEU A 70 10.75 9.18 -2.69
N ILE A 71 9.84 8.61 -1.90
CA ILE A 71 10.10 8.23 -0.51
C ILE A 71 11.24 7.19 -0.43
N ASN A 72 11.19 6.16 -1.28
CA ASN A 72 12.21 5.11 -1.37
C ASN A 72 13.59 5.69 -1.65
N LYS A 73 13.69 6.55 -2.67
CA LYS A 73 14.95 7.18 -3.09
C LYS A 73 15.55 8.05 -1.98
N LYS A 74 14.72 8.82 -1.28
CA LYS A 74 15.19 9.73 -0.21
C LYS A 74 15.61 9.00 1.06
N ASN A 75 14.96 7.88 1.38
CA ASN A 75 15.16 7.18 2.66
C ASN A 75 15.96 5.88 2.53
N ASN A 76 16.36 5.48 1.31
CA ASN A 76 17.00 4.19 1.03
C ASN A 76 16.21 3.00 1.58
N ILE A 77 14.91 2.96 1.29
CA ILE A 77 13.96 1.90 1.68
C ILE A 77 13.20 1.38 0.46
N ASN A 78 12.40 0.32 0.65
CA ASN A 78 11.66 -0.33 -0.43
C ASN A 78 10.17 -0.47 -0.10
N LEU A 79 9.41 0.58 -0.44
CA LEU A 79 7.95 0.63 -0.37
C LEU A 79 7.33 0.35 -1.73
N SER A 80 6.19 -0.34 -1.74
CA SER A 80 5.43 -0.60 -2.97
C SER A 80 3.94 -0.78 -2.71
N VAL A 81 3.14 -0.67 -3.76
CA VAL A 81 1.75 -1.15 -3.75
C VAL A 81 1.69 -2.61 -4.22
N PRO A 82 0.79 -3.44 -3.68
CA PRO A 82 0.69 -4.84 -4.09
C PRO A 82 0.33 -4.95 -5.58
N LYS A 83 1.10 -5.78 -6.30
CA LYS A 83 0.83 -6.15 -7.70
C LYS A 83 0.55 -7.65 -7.79
N ILE A 84 -0.62 -8.01 -8.30
CA ILE A 84 -1.05 -9.42 -8.49
C ILE A 84 -0.18 -10.12 -9.52
N SER A 85 -0.08 -9.55 -10.71
CA SER A 85 0.75 -10.07 -11.80
C SER A 85 1.38 -8.92 -12.55
N ARG A 86 2.62 -9.10 -12.99
CA ARG A 86 3.29 -8.12 -13.88
C ARG A 86 2.70 -8.15 -15.29
N LEU A 87 2.15 -9.28 -15.70
CA LEU A 87 1.63 -9.54 -17.05
C LEU A 87 0.08 -9.52 -17.10
N GLY A 88 -0.58 -9.12 -16.01
CA GLY A 88 -2.05 -9.03 -15.92
C GLY A 88 -2.78 -10.37 -15.78
N LEU A 89 -2.14 -11.50 -16.12
CA LEU A 89 -2.74 -12.83 -16.01
C LEU A 89 -2.56 -13.39 -14.59
N SER A 90 -3.67 -13.71 -13.93
CA SER A 90 -3.71 -14.42 -12.65
C SER A 90 -5.06 -15.10 -12.44
N MET A 91 -5.07 -16.16 -11.62
CA MET A 91 -6.28 -16.87 -11.22
C MET A 91 -6.42 -16.85 -9.71
N LYS A 92 -7.56 -16.39 -9.19
CA LYS A 92 -7.86 -16.44 -7.76
C LYS A 92 -8.04 -17.90 -7.33
N LEU A 93 -7.30 -18.33 -6.31
CA LEU A 93 -7.38 -19.69 -5.76
C LEU A 93 -8.26 -19.76 -4.51
N LYS A 94 -7.97 -18.88 -3.54
CA LYS A 94 -8.69 -18.80 -2.27
C LYS A 94 -8.65 -17.38 -1.71
N SER A 95 -9.55 -17.08 -0.80
CA SER A 95 -9.52 -15.86 0.00
C SER A 95 -9.97 -16.14 1.43
N GLU A 96 -9.26 -15.56 2.38
CA GLU A 96 -9.53 -15.70 3.82
C GLU A 96 -9.55 -14.32 4.49
N VAL A 97 -10.40 -14.18 5.50
CA VAL A 97 -10.47 -12.97 6.31
C VAL A 97 -9.31 -13.01 7.33
N ARG A 98 -8.54 -11.93 7.41
CA ARG A 98 -7.47 -11.78 8.40
C ARG A 98 -7.65 -10.50 9.20
N HIS A 99 -7.41 -10.60 10.50
CA HIS A 99 -7.28 -9.45 11.38
C HIS A 99 -5.80 -9.11 11.50
N LEU A 100 -5.42 -7.94 10.98
CA LEU A 100 -4.05 -7.44 11.04
C LEU A 100 -4.06 -6.00 11.54
N GLU A 101 -2.99 -5.64 12.23
CA GLU A 101 -2.68 -4.26 12.58
C GLU A 101 -1.55 -3.81 11.66
N LEU A 102 -1.89 -2.92 10.74
CA LEU A 102 -0.92 -2.28 9.86
C LEU A 102 -0.61 -0.90 10.44
N GLU A 103 0.67 -0.55 10.42
CA GLU A 103 1.16 0.72 10.94
C GLU A 103 0.85 1.87 9.96
N THR A 104 1.06 3.11 10.39
CA THR A 104 1.14 4.25 9.46
C THR A 104 2.56 4.40 8.92
N ILE A 105 2.69 5.00 7.74
CA ILE A 105 4.02 5.35 7.23
C ILE A 105 4.69 6.32 8.21
N PRO A 106 5.94 6.07 8.62
CA PRO A 106 6.69 6.98 9.48
C PRO A 106 6.76 8.40 8.92
N GLU A 107 6.33 9.39 9.69
CA GLU A 107 6.34 10.81 9.31
C GLU A 107 7.72 11.31 8.88
N LYS A 108 8.77 10.80 9.53
CA LYS A 108 10.17 11.08 9.18
C LYS A 108 10.51 10.75 7.72
N TRP A 109 9.81 9.80 7.09
CA TRP A 109 10.04 9.46 5.68
C TRP A 109 9.29 10.40 4.73
N LEU A 110 8.19 10.99 5.22
CA LEU A 110 7.31 11.89 4.49
C LEU A 110 7.78 13.34 4.54
N SER A 111 8.36 13.79 5.66
CA SER A 111 8.84 15.16 5.86
C SER A 111 9.89 15.55 4.82
N TYR A 112 10.80 14.64 4.49
CA TYR A 112 11.79 14.88 3.43
C TYR A 112 11.19 14.88 2.04
N SER A 113 9.96 14.37 1.85
CA SER A 113 9.31 14.20 0.55
C SER A 113 8.40 15.35 0.15
N LEU A 114 8.03 16.21 1.12
CA LEU A 114 7.35 17.49 0.91
C LEU A 114 8.29 18.51 0.25
#